data_AF-A0A8T2MIX4-F1
#
_entry.id   AF-A0A8T2MIX4-F1
#
_cell.length_a   1.000
_cell.length_b   1.000
_cell.length_c   1.000
_cell.angle_alpha   90.00
_cell.angle_beta   90.00
_cell.angle_gamma   90.00
#
_symmetry.space_group_name_H-M   'P 1'
#
loop_
_entity.id
_entity.type
_entity.pdbx_description
1 polymer ?
#
loop_
_entity_poly.entity_id
_entity_poly.type
_entity_poly.pdbx_seq_one_letter_code
_entity_poly.pdbx_strand_id
1 'polypeptide(L)'
;MAVLGCMTDSDLVVDAVLEIMYKAVVPWSEVVEDLVQQHLEKEHPKQKLLRESYRLMEIKKLLRGYGIRTFNLANNYQIMTLLRYMLKQEVPSSLEDALKLAQAYRLPTSQIYFLYFIQLHKQHQMVVAQVMVETLKFLQRIQKDNAFKSIQCENNQKMFEAIAHLQEDFDIFLTPEDYEDVDLRAQFQEQHITAYENTRARGGAPGRHNGAALLVANDADGKMKTISTEAGLHRLARQLQRSEQQLWADLALRALGVGKVEKALKICSELYQHHYNAHTGRVLFRAAQKLCQMLEENVPMVLPEGLNLPAVIHQLACQAATVCHQGALKLRSTQVSVLIHTLRHTELHLSLCTDLLLDCVELCKSTRFAVDVYRQCQIDDYGFTTKVPPIPS
;
A
#
# COMPACT_ATOMS: atom_id res chain seq x y z
N MET A 1 50.58 -8.02 -12.08
CA MET A 1 51.39 -8.41 -10.90
C MET A 1 52.87 -8.54 -11.24
N ALA A 2 53.29 -9.50 -12.08
CA ALA A 2 54.71 -9.69 -12.43
C ALA A 2 55.42 -8.43 -12.98
N VAL A 3 54.70 -7.56 -13.71
CA VAL A 3 55.24 -6.31 -14.29
C VAL A 3 55.51 -5.23 -13.24
N LEU A 4 54.79 -5.22 -12.11
CA LEU A 4 54.93 -4.18 -11.07
C LEU A 4 56.33 -4.20 -10.43
N GLY A 5 56.91 -5.38 -10.25
CA GLY A 5 58.26 -5.54 -9.68
C GLY A 5 59.38 -5.03 -10.59
N CYS A 6 59.09 -4.74 -11.86
CA CYS A 6 60.05 -4.21 -12.83
C CYS A 6 59.96 -2.69 -12.98
N MET A 7 58.98 -2.03 -12.35
CA MET A 7 58.76 -0.60 -12.46
C MET A 7 59.60 0.14 -11.42
N THR A 8 60.38 1.13 -11.87
CA THR A 8 61.25 1.94 -11.01
C THR A 8 60.61 3.26 -10.56
N ASP A 9 59.60 3.72 -11.29
CA ASP A 9 58.85 4.94 -10.97
C ASP A 9 57.72 4.64 -9.98
N SER A 10 57.83 5.22 -8.78
CA SER A 10 56.86 5.03 -7.71
C SER A 10 55.45 5.52 -8.07
N ASP A 11 55.33 6.61 -8.83
CA ASP A 11 54.01 7.16 -9.21
C ASP A 11 53.29 6.21 -10.17
N LEU A 12 54.01 5.64 -11.13
CA LEU A 12 53.47 4.67 -12.09
C LEU A 12 53.10 3.35 -11.41
N VAL A 13 53.85 2.92 -10.39
CA VAL A 13 53.50 1.72 -9.59
C VAL A 13 52.16 1.93 -8.90
N VAL A 14 51.94 3.07 -8.25
CA VAL A 14 50.69 3.35 -7.53
C VAL A 14 49.50 3.48 -8.49
N ASP A 15 49.69 4.06 -9.67
CA ASP A 15 48.65 4.10 -10.70
C ASP A 15 48.27 2.70 -11.19
N ALA A 16 49.25 1.83 -11.40
CA ALA A 16 48.99 0.45 -11.77
C ALA A 16 48.28 -0.33 -10.65
N VAL A 17 48.61 -0.07 -9.38
CA VAL A 17 47.89 -0.64 -8.22
C VAL A 17 46.45 -0.16 -8.18
N LEU A 18 46.18 1.14 -8.35
CA LEU A 18 44.82 1.68 -8.41
C LEU A 18 44.00 1.07 -9.57
N GLU A 19 44.59 0.91 -10.74
CA GLU A 19 43.96 0.25 -11.89
C GLU A 19 43.60 -1.21 -11.59
N ILE A 20 44.47 -1.95 -10.90
CA ILE A 20 44.17 -3.30 -10.43
C ILE A 20 42.99 -3.28 -9.45
N MET A 21 42.99 -2.36 -8.48
CA MET A 21 41.91 -2.22 -7.50
C MET A 21 40.55 -1.95 -8.17
N TYR A 22 40.51 -1.11 -9.21
CA TYR A 22 39.27 -0.78 -9.93
C TYR A 22 38.74 -1.92 -10.81
N LYS A 23 39.63 -2.76 -11.34
CA LYS A 23 39.26 -3.86 -12.25
C LYS A 23 39.05 -5.20 -11.55
N ALA A 24 39.60 -5.38 -10.34
CA ALA A 24 39.48 -6.62 -9.59
C ALA A 24 38.04 -6.88 -9.13
N VAL A 25 37.61 -8.14 -9.23
CA VAL A 25 36.29 -8.59 -8.77
C VAL A 25 36.28 -8.65 -7.24
N VAL A 26 35.21 -8.16 -6.60
CA VAL A 26 35.02 -8.23 -5.14
C VAL A 26 34.31 -9.53 -4.76
N PRO A 27 34.69 -10.23 -3.66
CA PRO A 27 35.87 -9.96 -2.82
C PRO A 27 37.18 -10.22 -3.58
N TRP A 28 38.21 -9.43 -3.28
CA TRP A 28 39.53 -9.62 -3.89
C TRP A 28 40.16 -10.95 -3.46
N SER A 29 41.03 -11.49 -4.31
CA SER A 29 41.90 -12.62 -3.93
C SER A 29 42.97 -12.15 -2.95
N GLU A 30 43.44 -13.06 -2.09
CA GLU A 30 44.53 -12.83 -1.11
C GLU A 30 45.73 -12.09 -1.73
N VAL A 31 46.17 -12.53 -2.92
CA VAL A 31 47.29 -11.91 -3.68
C VAL A 31 47.07 -10.42 -3.98
N VAL A 32 45.83 -10.00 -4.23
CA VAL A 32 45.48 -8.60 -4.51
C VAL A 32 45.34 -7.82 -3.21
N GLU A 33 44.80 -8.44 -2.16
CA GLU A 33 44.68 -7.85 -0.82
C GLU A 33 46.07 -7.53 -0.25
N ASP A 34 47.02 -8.48 -0.30
CA ASP A 34 48.40 -8.32 0.15
C ASP A 34 49.15 -7.21 -0.61
N LEU A 35 48.99 -7.18 -1.94
CA LEU A 35 49.58 -6.13 -2.77
C LEU A 35 49.12 -4.75 -2.32
N VAL A 36 47.81 -4.56 -2.17
CA VAL A 36 47.23 -3.27 -1.83
C VAL A 36 47.64 -2.87 -0.41
N GLN A 37 47.67 -3.82 0.52
CA GLN A 37 48.09 -3.58 1.90
C GLN A 37 49.55 -3.12 1.99
N GLN A 38 50.46 -3.73 1.22
CA GLN A 38 51.85 -3.29 1.14
C GLN A 38 52.00 -1.82 0.67
N HIS A 39 51.09 -1.35 -0.18
CA HIS A 39 51.12 0.03 -0.69
C HIS A 39 50.33 1.00 0.21
N LEU A 40 49.43 0.50 1.07
CA LEU A 40 48.72 1.31 2.08
C LEU A 40 49.64 1.82 3.20
N GLU A 41 50.75 1.11 3.47
CA GLU A 41 51.73 1.44 4.51
C GLU A 41 52.77 2.49 4.07
N LYS A 42 52.91 2.74 2.76
CA LYS A 42 53.90 3.69 2.21
C LYS A 42 53.35 5.11 2.14
N GLU A 43 54.21 6.12 2.26
CA GLU A 43 53.84 7.51 2.00
C GLU A 43 53.90 7.82 0.50
N HIS A 44 52.80 8.35 -0.06
CA HIS A 44 52.70 8.66 -1.49
C HIS A 44 51.73 9.84 -1.76
N PRO A 45 51.95 10.66 -2.81
CA PRO A 45 51.02 11.74 -3.19
C PRO A 45 49.56 11.29 -3.37
N LYS A 46 49.36 10.07 -3.87
CA LYS A 46 48.04 9.46 -4.14
C LYS A 46 47.47 8.62 -2.99
N GLN A 47 48.07 8.66 -1.78
CA GLN A 47 47.68 7.79 -0.66
C GLN A 47 46.21 7.92 -0.24
N LYS A 48 45.64 9.13 -0.35
CA LYS A 48 44.22 9.37 -0.05
C LYS A 48 43.30 8.57 -0.98
N LEU A 49 43.62 8.51 -2.28
CA LEU A 49 42.83 7.78 -3.27
C LEU A 49 42.92 6.27 -3.04
N LEU A 50 44.12 5.78 -2.69
CA LEU A 50 44.34 4.36 -2.37
C LEU A 50 43.54 3.94 -1.14
N ARG A 51 43.59 4.72 -0.06
CA ARG A 51 42.80 4.48 1.17
C ARG A 51 41.30 4.48 0.92
N GLU A 52 40.80 5.45 0.14
CA GLU A 52 39.36 5.52 -0.14
C GLU A 52 38.90 4.37 -1.05
N SER A 53 39.74 3.95 -2.01
CA SER A 53 39.46 2.82 -2.89
C SER A 53 39.44 1.48 -2.12
N TYR A 54 40.37 1.31 -1.17
CA TYR A 54 40.37 0.14 -0.27
C TYR A 54 39.13 0.11 0.63
N ARG A 55 38.80 1.25 1.26
CA ARG A 55 37.59 1.40 2.08
C ARG A 55 36.32 1.07 1.30
N LEU A 56 36.21 1.50 0.04
CA LEU A 56 35.09 1.16 -0.83
C LEU A 56 35.00 -0.34 -1.13
N MET A 57 36.14 -1.02 -1.28
CA MET A 57 36.18 -2.47 -1.43
C MET A 57 35.64 -3.18 -0.17
N GLU A 58 36.09 -2.78 1.02
CA GLU A 58 35.60 -3.35 2.28
C GLU A 58 34.09 -3.21 2.43
N ILE A 59 33.55 -2.04 2.08
CA ILE A 59 32.10 -1.81 2.05
C ILE A 59 31.42 -2.73 1.04
N LYS A 60 31.96 -2.88 -0.17
CA LYS A 60 31.41 -3.79 -1.19
C LYS A 60 31.44 -5.25 -0.73
N LYS A 61 32.51 -5.67 -0.05
CA LYS A 61 32.68 -7.02 0.53
C LYS A 61 31.64 -7.26 1.61
N LEU A 62 31.47 -6.32 2.54
CA LEU A 62 30.46 -6.35 3.59
C LEU A 62 29.05 -6.45 3.00
N LEU A 63 28.71 -5.58 2.05
CA LEU A 63 27.36 -5.56 1.44
C LEU A 63 27.02 -6.84 0.66
N ARG A 64 28.02 -7.54 0.11
CA ARG A 64 27.80 -8.88 -0.47
C ARG A 64 27.34 -9.91 0.55
N GLY A 65 27.77 -9.80 1.81
CA GLY A 65 27.29 -10.64 2.90
C GLY A 65 25.78 -10.51 3.15
N TYR A 66 25.18 -9.41 2.70
CA TYR A 66 23.75 -9.12 2.78
C TYR A 66 22.99 -9.34 1.46
N GLY A 67 23.61 -10.00 0.48
CA GLY A 67 23.03 -10.24 -0.85
C GLY A 67 23.10 -9.04 -1.82
N ILE A 68 23.78 -7.95 -1.44
CA ILE A 68 23.76 -6.69 -2.19
C ILE A 68 24.96 -6.65 -3.14
N ARG A 69 24.68 -6.79 -4.45
CA ARG A 69 25.71 -6.85 -5.50
C ARG A 69 26.00 -5.51 -6.17
N THR A 70 24.96 -4.71 -6.33
CA THR A 70 25.03 -3.39 -6.95
C THR A 70 24.33 -2.38 -6.06
N PHE A 71 25.04 -1.33 -5.68
CA PHE A 71 24.48 -0.23 -4.93
C PHE A 71 25.00 1.08 -5.49
N ASN A 72 24.09 2.04 -5.66
CA ASN A 72 24.42 3.43 -5.91
C ASN A 72 24.08 4.18 -4.62
N LEU A 73 25.07 4.62 -3.87
CA LEU A 73 24.89 5.36 -2.61
C LEU A 73 25.07 6.85 -2.89
N ALA A 74 24.23 7.38 -3.78
CA ALA A 74 24.32 8.75 -4.24
C ALA A 74 23.80 9.75 -3.20
N ASN A 75 22.97 9.31 -2.25
CA ASN A 75 22.43 10.18 -1.22
C ASN A 75 22.21 9.49 0.15
N ASN A 76 22.07 10.32 1.18
CA ASN A 76 21.83 9.87 2.56
C ASN A 76 20.56 9.03 2.70
N TYR A 77 19.52 9.28 1.90
CA TYR A 77 18.29 8.50 1.96
C TYR A 77 18.51 7.03 1.56
N GLN A 78 19.26 6.79 0.48
CA GLN A 78 19.62 5.45 0.01
C GLN A 78 20.48 4.72 1.04
N ILE A 79 21.45 5.42 1.64
CA ILE A 79 22.30 4.87 2.71
C ILE A 79 21.46 4.51 3.95
N MET A 80 20.52 5.37 4.36
CA MET A 80 19.63 5.09 5.49
C MET A 80 18.67 3.93 5.21
N THR A 81 18.20 3.79 3.97
CA THR A 81 17.36 2.64 3.57
C THR A 81 18.15 1.34 3.65
N LEU A 82 19.40 1.37 3.21
CA LEU A 82 20.32 0.25 3.30
C LEU A 82 20.64 -0.13 4.75
N LEU A 83 20.92 0.85 5.61
CA LEU A 83 21.16 0.62 7.03
C LEU A 83 19.95 -0.03 7.72
N ARG A 84 18.72 0.43 7.42
CA ARG A 84 17.50 -0.21 7.93
C ARG A 84 17.37 -1.66 7.45
N TYR A 85 17.69 -1.92 6.18
CA TYR A 85 17.68 -3.28 5.65
C TYR A 85 18.67 -4.18 6.39
N MET A 86 19.92 -3.74 6.57
CA MET A 86 20.94 -4.51 7.27
C MET A 86 20.57 -4.80 8.72
N LEU A 87 20.09 -3.79 9.46
CA LEU A 87 19.66 -3.94 10.85
C LEU A 87 18.44 -4.86 11.00
N LYS A 88 17.59 -4.95 9.97
CA LYS A 88 16.43 -5.85 9.95
C LYS A 88 16.82 -7.32 9.79
N GLN A 89 18.00 -7.61 9.26
CA GLN A 89 18.47 -8.99 9.12
C GLN A 89 18.85 -9.56 10.49
N GLU A 90 18.48 -10.82 10.74
CA GLU A 90 18.78 -11.53 12.00
C GLU A 90 20.23 -12.06 12.02
N VAL A 91 21.18 -11.22 11.61
CA VAL A 91 22.61 -11.53 11.63
C VAL A 91 23.23 -10.92 12.88
N PRO A 92 24.00 -11.68 13.70
CA PRO A 92 24.60 -11.17 14.93
C PRO A 92 25.52 -9.95 14.73
N SER A 93 26.17 -9.84 13.58
CA SER A 93 27.06 -8.72 13.23
C SER A 93 26.33 -7.50 12.66
N SER A 94 25.00 -7.54 12.49
CA SER A 94 24.21 -6.51 11.81
C SER A 94 24.44 -5.09 12.32
N LEU A 95 24.54 -4.91 13.64
CA LEU A 95 24.84 -3.61 14.25
C LEU A 95 26.26 -3.15 13.93
N GLU A 96 27.25 -4.03 14.07
CA GLU A 96 28.65 -3.69 13.81
C GLU A 96 28.86 -3.33 12.34
N ASP A 97 28.26 -4.09 11.44
CA ASP A 97 28.34 -3.88 10.00
C ASP A 97 27.62 -2.58 9.58
N ALA A 98 26.46 -2.28 10.19
CA ALA A 98 25.77 -1.02 10.00
C ALA A 98 26.58 0.18 10.51
N LEU A 99 27.28 0.05 11.64
CA LEU A 99 28.15 1.10 12.17
C LEU A 99 29.37 1.33 11.27
N LYS A 100 30.00 0.27 10.75
CA LYS A 100 31.08 0.37 9.75
C LYS A 100 30.62 1.13 8.51
N LEU A 101 29.44 0.81 8.00
CA LEU A 101 28.85 1.53 6.87
C LEU A 101 28.50 2.98 7.21
N ALA A 102 27.94 3.25 8.38
CA ALA A 102 27.63 4.61 8.80
C ALA A 102 28.89 5.47 8.93
N GLN A 103 29.95 4.92 9.51
CA GLN A 103 31.26 5.57 9.60
C GLN A 103 31.86 5.79 8.19
N ALA A 104 31.66 4.86 7.26
CA ALA A 104 32.05 5.00 5.87
C ALA A 104 31.47 6.27 5.21
N TYR A 105 30.21 6.57 5.51
CA TYR A 105 29.49 7.71 4.93
C TYR A 105 29.39 8.91 5.88
N ARG A 106 30.17 8.91 6.97
CA ARG A 106 30.21 9.98 8.00
C ARG A 106 28.83 10.29 8.59
N LEU A 107 27.99 9.27 8.75
CA LEU A 107 26.70 9.36 9.40
C LEU A 107 26.85 9.29 10.93
N PRO A 108 25.97 9.97 11.69
CA PRO A 108 26.01 9.93 13.14
C PRO A 108 25.67 8.54 13.66
N THR A 109 26.56 7.97 14.49
CA THR A 109 26.38 6.63 15.07
C THR A 109 25.19 6.55 16.03
N SER A 110 24.84 7.64 16.71
CA SER A 110 23.65 7.72 17.56
C SER A 110 22.36 7.38 16.81
N GLN A 111 22.25 7.79 15.55
CA GLN A 111 21.10 7.47 14.70
C GLN A 111 21.04 5.96 14.39
N ILE A 112 22.18 5.29 14.26
CA ILE A 112 22.25 3.85 14.00
C ILE A 112 21.81 3.07 15.24
N TYR A 113 22.29 3.45 16.42
CA TYR A 113 21.84 2.85 17.67
C TYR A 113 20.34 3.04 17.87
N PHE A 114 19.81 4.24 17.61
CA PHE A 114 18.38 4.49 17.69
C PHE A 114 17.57 3.59 16.75
N LEU A 115 18.00 3.42 15.50
CA LEU A 115 17.35 2.51 14.55
C LEU A 115 17.43 1.05 15.01
N TYR A 116 18.56 0.63 15.57
CA TYR A 116 18.73 -0.72 16.09
C TYR A 116 17.82 -1.00 17.28
N PHE A 117 17.68 -0.05 18.22
CA PHE A 117 16.75 -0.18 19.34
C PHE A 117 15.29 -0.29 18.88
N ILE A 118 14.89 0.50 17.88
CA ILE A 118 13.55 0.37 17.28
C ILE A 118 13.36 -1.04 16.70
N GLN A 119 14.36 -1.55 15.98
CA GLN A 119 14.28 -2.87 15.36
C GLN A 119 14.21 -3.99 16.41
N LEU A 120 15.01 -3.93 17.47
CA LEU A 120 14.94 -4.86 18.61
C LEU A 120 13.58 -4.81 19.30
N HIS A 121 13.05 -3.60 19.52
CA HIS A 121 11.74 -3.42 20.12
C HIS A 121 10.63 -4.06 19.29
N LYS A 122 10.66 -3.86 17.97
CA LYS A 122 9.76 -4.52 17.02
C LYS A 122 9.87 -6.05 17.07
N GLN A 123 11.10 -6.58 17.05
CA GLN A 123 11.33 -8.02 17.18
C GLN A 123 10.76 -8.58 18.48
N HIS A 124 10.98 -7.89 19.59
CA HIS A 124 10.42 -8.29 20.88
C HIS A 124 8.88 -8.31 20.85
N GLN A 125 8.25 -7.27 20.30
CA GLN A 125 6.78 -7.22 20.17
C GLN A 125 6.21 -8.35 19.30
N MET A 126 6.90 -8.73 18.22
CA MET A 126 6.51 -9.88 17.39
C MET A 126 6.54 -11.19 18.18
N VAL A 127 7.64 -11.45 18.89
CA VAL A 127 7.77 -12.65 19.72
C VAL A 127 6.70 -12.68 20.82
N VAL A 128 6.43 -11.54 21.47
CA VAL A 128 5.38 -11.46 22.50
C VAL A 128 4.01 -11.82 21.91
N ALA A 129 3.62 -11.26 20.77
CA ALA A 129 2.34 -11.59 20.14
C ALA A 129 2.23 -13.09 19.80
N GLN A 130 3.27 -13.67 19.20
CA GLN A 130 3.31 -15.10 18.87
C GLN A 130 3.21 -16.00 20.12
N VAL A 131 3.97 -15.70 21.18
CA VAL A 131 3.92 -16.44 22.45
C VAL A 131 2.55 -16.34 23.10
N MET A 132 1.91 -15.17 23.04
CA MET A 132 0.55 -14.98 23.55
C MET A 132 -0.47 -15.84 22.80
N VAL A 133 -0.39 -15.94 21.47
CA VAL A 133 -1.24 -16.84 20.67
C VAL A 133 -1.09 -18.29 21.14
N GLU A 134 0.15 -18.79 21.27
CA GLU A 134 0.39 -20.18 21.68
C GLU A 134 -0.03 -20.44 23.14
N THR A 135 0.14 -19.46 24.02
CA THR A 135 -0.29 -19.54 25.43
C THR A 135 -1.82 -19.57 25.53
N LEU A 136 -2.54 -18.77 24.73
CA LEU A 136 -4.00 -18.79 24.68
C LEU A 136 -4.53 -20.11 24.10
N LYS A 137 -3.91 -20.65 23.04
CA LYS A 137 -4.22 -21.99 22.52
C LYS A 137 -4.04 -23.08 23.57
N PHE A 138 -2.96 -23.01 24.35
CA PHE A 138 -2.73 -23.93 25.45
C PHE A 138 -3.80 -23.78 26.55
N LEU A 139 -4.14 -22.54 26.92
CA LEU A 139 -5.17 -22.25 27.93
C LEU A 139 -6.54 -22.79 27.53
N GLN A 140 -6.93 -22.68 26.25
CA GLN A 140 -8.18 -23.24 25.74
C GLN A 140 -8.26 -24.76 25.86
N ARG A 141 -7.14 -25.47 25.67
CA ARG A 141 -7.10 -26.93 25.82
C ARG A 141 -7.43 -27.37 27.24
N ILE A 142 -7.10 -26.54 28.24
CA ILE A 142 -7.28 -26.83 29.66
C ILE A 142 -8.64 -26.33 30.16
N GLN A 143 -9.13 -25.18 29.68
CA GLN A 143 -10.38 -24.56 30.14
C GLN A 143 -11.64 -25.07 29.40
N LYS A 144 -11.91 -26.37 29.45
CA LYS A 144 -13.10 -26.96 28.79
C LYS A 144 -14.42 -26.75 29.54
N ASP A 145 -14.36 -26.50 30.85
CA ASP A 145 -15.55 -26.56 31.72
C ASP A 145 -16.22 -25.19 31.96
N ASN A 146 -15.64 -24.10 31.46
CA ASN A 146 -16.17 -22.75 31.63
C ASN A 146 -16.38 -22.06 30.28
N ALA A 147 -17.62 -22.13 29.78
CA ALA A 147 -18.01 -21.58 28.48
C ALA A 147 -17.69 -20.09 28.32
N PHE A 148 -17.88 -19.28 29.36
CA PHE A 148 -17.60 -17.84 29.30
C PHE A 148 -16.10 -17.54 29.16
N LYS A 149 -15.27 -18.19 29.99
CA LYS A 149 -13.80 -18.05 29.90
C LYS A 149 -13.25 -18.58 28.58
N SER A 150 -13.85 -19.64 28.05
CA SER A 150 -13.51 -20.20 26.74
C SER A 150 -13.76 -19.18 25.61
N ILE A 151 -14.93 -18.53 25.59
CA ILE A 151 -15.26 -17.48 24.60
C ILE A 151 -14.31 -16.29 24.70
N GLN A 152 -14.02 -15.81 25.91
CA GLN A 152 -13.09 -14.70 26.11
C GLN A 152 -11.67 -15.06 25.62
N CYS A 153 -11.22 -16.29 25.91
CA CYS A 153 -9.94 -16.80 25.45
C CYS A 153 -9.87 -16.92 23.92
N GLU A 154 -10.97 -17.35 23.27
CA GLU A 154 -11.08 -17.40 21.82
C GLU A 154 -11.01 -16.01 21.18
N ASN A 155 -11.70 -15.03 21.75
CA ASN A 155 -11.65 -13.65 21.26
C ASN A 155 -10.25 -13.05 21.39
N ASN A 156 -9.60 -13.26 22.54
CA ASN A 156 -8.23 -12.81 22.75
C ASN A 156 -7.26 -13.51 21.79
N GLN A 157 -7.45 -14.80 21.50
CA GLN A 157 -6.62 -15.51 20.54
C GLN A 157 -6.76 -14.89 19.15
N LYS A 158 -7.99 -14.67 18.67
CA LYS A 158 -8.25 -14.03 17.37
C LYS A 158 -7.62 -12.64 17.28
N MET A 159 -7.67 -11.87 18.37
CA MET A 159 -7.01 -10.57 18.44
C MET A 159 -5.49 -10.68 18.32
N PHE A 160 -4.84 -11.51 19.13
CA PHE A 160 -3.38 -11.65 19.07
C PHE A 160 -2.89 -12.29 17.77
N GLU A 161 -3.66 -13.19 17.14
CA GLU A 161 -3.38 -13.70 15.80
C GLU A 161 -3.42 -12.58 14.77
N ALA A 162 -4.43 -11.69 14.83
CA ALA A 162 -4.51 -10.54 13.96
C ALA A 162 -3.34 -9.56 14.16
N ILE A 163 -2.99 -9.26 15.42
CA ILE A 163 -1.84 -8.41 15.76
C ILE A 163 -0.53 -9.03 15.23
N ALA A 164 -0.31 -10.33 15.43
CA ALA A 164 0.87 -11.02 14.91
C ALA A 164 0.97 -10.92 13.38
N HIS A 165 -0.15 -11.13 12.67
CA HIS A 165 -0.19 -10.95 11.21
C HIS A 165 0.04 -9.51 10.78
N LEU A 166 -0.47 -8.51 11.52
CA LEU A 166 -0.22 -7.09 11.28
C LEU A 166 1.28 -6.75 11.41
N GLN A 167 1.95 -7.32 12.39
CA GLN A 167 3.38 -7.10 12.61
C GLN A 167 4.23 -7.78 11.54
N GLU A 168 3.99 -9.07 11.26
CA GLU A 168 4.80 -9.88 10.34
C GLU A 168 4.65 -9.48 8.86
N ASP A 169 3.42 -9.18 8.43
CA ASP A 169 3.13 -8.96 7.01
C ASP A 169 3.09 -7.49 6.62
N PHE A 170 2.84 -6.60 7.59
CA PHE A 170 2.53 -5.20 7.31
C PHE A 170 3.39 -4.20 8.10
N ASP A 171 4.25 -4.68 9.02
CA ASP A 171 5.08 -3.82 9.89
C ASP A 171 4.24 -2.84 10.74
N ILE A 172 3.00 -3.25 11.09
CA ILE A 172 2.05 -2.49 11.92
C ILE A 172 2.07 -3.07 13.33
N PHE A 173 2.35 -2.21 14.32
CA PHE A 173 2.46 -2.60 15.73
C PHE A 173 1.37 -1.90 16.53
N LEU A 174 0.37 -2.66 16.96
CA LEU A 174 -0.73 -2.20 17.80
C LEU A 174 -0.65 -2.89 19.16
N THR A 175 -0.94 -2.15 20.22
CA THR A 175 -1.27 -2.75 21.52
C THR A 175 -2.67 -3.40 21.46
N PRO A 176 -3.01 -4.30 22.40
CA PRO A 176 -4.38 -4.81 22.50
C PRO A 176 -5.43 -3.69 22.60
N GLU A 177 -5.14 -2.65 23.38
CA GLU A 177 -6.02 -1.49 23.55
C GLU A 177 -6.18 -0.71 22.23
N ASP A 178 -5.06 -0.46 21.53
CA ASP A 178 -5.07 0.20 20.22
C ASP A 178 -5.82 -0.60 19.16
N TYR A 179 -5.74 -1.94 19.22
CA TYR A 179 -6.43 -2.81 18.28
C TYR A 179 -7.94 -2.87 18.55
N GLU A 180 -8.38 -2.67 19.79
CA GLU A 180 -9.81 -2.59 20.13
C GLU A 180 -10.43 -1.25 19.70
N ASP A 181 -9.62 -0.19 19.54
CA ASP A 181 -10.06 1.11 19.05
C ASP A 181 -10.49 1.06 17.57
N VAL A 182 -11.79 1.29 17.34
CA VAL A 182 -12.42 1.25 16.02
C VAL A 182 -11.90 2.36 15.10
N ASP A 183 -11.68 3.55 15.63
CA ASP A 183 -11.26 4.73 14.86
C ASP A 183 -9.80 4.60 14.46
N LEU A 184 -8.96 4.10 15.36
CA LEU A 184 -7.55 3.86 15.09
C LEU A 184 -7.37 2.78 14.01
N ARG A 185 -8.10 1.66 14.11
CA ARG A 185 -8.10 0.62 13.05
C ARG A 185 -8.54 1.18 11.70
N ALA A 186 -9.60 2.00 11.69
CA ALA A 186 -10.08 2.64 10.47
C ALA A 186 -9.02 3.59 9.87
N GLN A 187 -8.29 4.33 10.71
CA GLN A 187 -7.22 5.22 10.28
C GLN A 187 -6.06 4.45 9.61
N PHE A 188 -5.59 3.35 10.21
CA PHE A 188 -4.56 2.52 9.58
C PHE A 188 -5.02 1.99 8.22
N GLN A 189 -6.24 1.47 8.15
CA GLN A 189 -6.81 1.01 6.89
C GLN A 189 -6.85 2.14 5.83
N GLU A 190 -7.29 3.33 6.21
CA GLU A 190 -7.39 4.51 5.35
C GLU A 190 -6.03 4.90 4.76
N GLN A 191 -4.99 4.89 5.60
CA GLN A 191 -3.60 5.17 5.18
C GLN A 191 -3.11 4.13 4.16
N HIS A 192 -3.41 2.84 4.39
CA HIS A 192 -2.94 1.76 3.54
C HIS A 192 -3.68 1.65 2.20
N ILE A 193 -4.99 1.90 2.16
CA ILE A 193 -5.74 2.01 0.89
C ILE A 193 -5.17 3.19 0.07
N THR A 194 -4.91 4.33 0.70
CA THR A 194 -4.34 5.51 0.04
C THR A 194 -2.95 5.22 -0.54
N ALA A 195 -2.09 4.53 0.22
CA ALA A 195 -0.78 4.11 -0.27
C ALA A 195 -0.88 3.17 -1.49
N TYR A 196 -1.80 2.20 -1.45
CA TYR A 196 -2.06 1.30 -2.58
C TYR A 196 -2.51 2.08 -3.84
N GLU A 197 -3.44 3.01 -3.70
CA GLU A 197 -3.92 3.81 -4.84
C GLU A 197 -2.82 4.71 -5.44
N ASN A 198 -1.96 5.29 -4.60
CA ASN A 198 -0.83 6.12 -5.02
C ASN A 198 0.21 5.34 -5.82
N THR A 199 0.49 4.09 -5.45
CA THR A 199 1.41 3.23 -6.22
C THR A 199 0.83 2.85 -7.58
N ARG A 200 -0.47 2.55 -7.66
CA ARG A 200 -1.16 2.23 -8.92
C ARG A 200 -1.31 3.44 -9.84
N ALA A 201 -1.49 4.64 -9.29
CA ALA A 201 -1.53 5.87 -10.08
C ALA A 201 -0.20 6.16 -10.80
N ARG A 202 0.94 5.79 -10.20
CA ARG A 202 2.28 5.97 -10.81
C ARG A 202 2.63 4.93 -11.87
N GLY A 203 1.99 3.75 -11.84
CA GLY A 203 2.21 2.67 -12.81
C GLY A 203 1.58 2.89 -14.19
N GLY A 204 0.85 4.00 -14.40
CA GLY A 204 0.13 4.29 -15.65
C GLY A 204 0.90 5.13 -16.69
N ALA A 205 2.14 5.55 -16.42
CA ALA A 205 2.94 6.33 -17.38
C ALA A 205 3.94 5.42 -18.12
N PRO A 206 3.71 5.08 -19.40
CA PRO A 206 4.72 4.41 -20.20
C PRO A 206 5.82 5.43 -20.52
N GLY A 207 7.02 5.18 -20.03
CA GLY A 207 8.21 5.93 -20.42
C GLY A 207 8.59 7.07 -19.49
N ARG A 208 9.21 6.73 -18.35
CA ARG A 208 10.31 7.51 -17.77
C ARG A 208 11.16 6.56 -16.92
N HIS A 209 12.08 5.88 -17.58
CA HIS A 209 13.28 5.36 -16.92
C HIS A 209 14.05 6.58 -16.39
N ASN A 210 13.82 6.96 -15.15
CA ASN A 210 14.74 7.78 -14.38
C ASN A 210 14.58 7.47 -12.89
N GLY A 211 15.56 6.73 -12.35
CA GLY A 211 16.04 6.96 -10.98
C GLY A 211 15.44 6.16 -9.82
N ALA A 212 14.63 5.12 -10.04
CA ALA A 212 14.11 4.26 -8.97
C ALA A 212 14.43 2.77 -9.17
N ALA A 213 15.63 2.46 -9.69
CA ALA A 213 16.20 1.12 -9.54
C ALA A 213 16.59 0.96 -8.07
N LEU A 214 15.60 0.60 -7.22
CA LEU A 214 15.85 0.08 -5.89
C LEU A 214 16.84 -1.08 -6.02
N LEU A 215 17.81 -1.11 -5.10
CA LEU A 215 18.83 -2.13 -4.90
C LEU A 215 18.36 -3.49 -5.44
N VAL A 216 18.93 -3.92 -6.56
CA VAL A 216 18.69 -5.26 -7.12
C VAL A 216 19.41 -6.25 -6.21
N ALA A 217 18.72 -6.63 -5.14
CA ALA A 217 18.96 -7.89 -4.44
C ALA A 217 18.34 -8.98 -5.30
N ASN A 218 19.17 -9.75 -5.99
CA ASN A 218 18.73 -11.03 -6.52
C ASN A 218 18.85 -12.03 -5.38
N ASP A 219 17.76 -12.24 -4.64
CA ASP A 219 17.62 -13.39 -3.76
C ASP A 219 16.39 -14.22 -4.15
N ALA A 220 16.64 -15.53 -4.22
CA ALA A 220 15.62 -16.55 -4.16
C ALA A 220 14.96 -16.46 -2.78
N ASP A 221 13.66 -16.16 -2.78
CA ASP A 221 12.75 -16.12 -1.62
C ASP A 221 12.71 -14.85 -0.74
N GLY A 222 13.33 -13.76 -1.18
CA GLY A 222 13.19 -12.44 -0.52
C GLY A 222 11.94 -11.66 -0.98
N LYS A 223 10.72 -12.11 -0.67
CA LYS A 223 9.52 -11.28 -0.88
C LYS A 223 9.60 -10.04 0.02
N MET A 224 9.95 -8.90 -0.56
CA MET A 224 9.59 -7.61 0.01
C MET A 224 8.06 -7.52 0.00
N LYS A 225 7.43 -7.99 1.09
CA LYS A 225 5.97 -8.05 1.30
C LYS A 225 5.40 -6.63 1.35
N THR A 226 5.28 -6.02 0.17
CA THR A 226 4.65 -4.72 -0.01
C THR A 226 3.20 -4.97 -0.38
N ILE A 227 2.31 -4.22 0.27
CA ILE A 227 0.85 -4.16 0.09
C ILE A 227 0.45 -3.68 -1.34
N SER A 228 1.43 -3.58 -2.24
CA SER A 228 1.30 -3.20 -3.66
C SER A 228 0.39 -4.15 -4.46
N THR A 229 0.03 -5.29 -3.88
CA THR A 229 -0.90 -6.25 -4.48
C THR A 229 -2.27 -6.14 -3.83
N GLU A 230 -3.31 -6.24 -4.66
CA GLU A 230 -4.70 -6.33 -4.22
C GLU A 230 -4.90 -7.42 -3.16
N ALA A 231 -4.30 -8.60 -3.34
CA ALA A 231 -4.30 -9.66 -2.34
C ALA A 231 -3.72 -9.23 -0.98
N GLY A 232 -2.69 -8.37 -0.98
CA GLY A 232 -2.11 -7.78 0.24
C GLY A 232 -3.11 -6.85 0.95
N LEU A 233 -3.83 -6.02 0.19
CA LEU A 233 -4.86 -5.13 0.73
C LEU A 233 -6.03 -5.91 1.35
N HIS A 234 -6.47 -6.99 0.70
CA HIS A 234 -7.51 -7.88 1.23
C HIS A 234 -7.07 -8.61 2.50
N ARG A 235 -5.81 -9.04 2.58
CA ARG A 235 -5.25 -9.64 3.80
C ARG A 235 -5.24 -8.62 4.94
N LEU A 236 -4.78 -7.39 4.69
CA LEU A 236 -4.75 -6.32 5.68
C LEU A 236 -6.15 -5.98 6.20
N ALA A 237 -7.11 -5.77 5.31
CA ALA A 237 -8.48 -5.41 5.69
C ALA A 237 -9.12 -6.47 6.60
N ARG A 238 -8.88 -7.76 6.33
CA ARG A 238 -9.33 -8.84 7.22
C ARG A 238 -8.72 -8.75 8.62
N GLN A 239 -7.42 -8.46 8.73
CA GLN A 239 -6.78 -8.31 10.03
C GLN A 239 -7.28 -7.08 10.79
N LEU A 240 -7.70 -6.03 10.09
CA LEU A 240 -8.31 -4.84 10.71
C LEU A 240 -9.84 -4.95 10.88
N GLN A 241 -10.37 -6.18 10.89
CA GLN A 241 -11.80 -6.49 11.08
C GLN A 241 -12.76 -5.86 10.06
N ARG A 242 -12.27 -5.59 8.85
CA ARG A 242 -13.11 -5.15 7.74
C ARG A 242 -13.53 -6.31 6.87
N SER A 243 -14.81 -6.30 6.54
CA SER A 243 -15.36 -7.22 5.56
C SER A 243 -14.85 -6.86 4.16
N GLU A 244 -14.81 -7.86 3.29
CA GLU A 244 -14.46 -7.67 1.89
C GLU A 244 -15.39 -6.64 1.23
N GLN A 245 -16.70 -6.72 1.50
CA GLN A 245 -17.70 -5.80 0.96
C GLN A 245 -17.40 -4.34 1.33
N GLN A 246 -16.98 -4.09 2.57
CA GLN A 246 -16.58 -2.77 3.04
C GLN A 246 -15.30 -2.25 2.38
N LEU A 247 -14.34 -3.11 2.06
CA LEU A 247 -13.12 -2.69 1.35
C LEU A 247 -13.44 -2.30 -0.10
N TRP A 248 -14.24 -3.12 -0.78
CA TRP A 248 -14.71 -2.86 -2.14
C TRP A 248 -15.51 -1.55 -2.21
N ALA A 249 -16.36 -1.31 -1.20
CA ALA A 249 -17.09 -0.06 -1.04
C ALA A 249 -16.18 1.17 -1.01
N ASP A 250 -15.16 1.14 -0.15
CA ASP A 250 -14.22 2.24 0.00
C ASP A 250 -13.47 2.49 -1.31
N LEU A 251 -13.02 1.42 -1.99
CA LEU A 251 -12.33 1.49 -3.27
C LEU A 251 -13.20 2.10 -4.38
N ALA A 252 -14.49 1.78 -4.42
CA ALA A 252 -15.43 2.35 -5.38
C ALA A 252 -15.64 3.86 -5.14
N LEU A 253 -15.92 4.26 -3.89
CA LEU A 253 -16.17 5.65 -3.53
C LEU A 253 -14.93 6.54 -3.72
N ARG A 254 -13.74 6.02 -3.42
CA ARG A 254 -12.46 6.71 -3.67
C ARG A 254 -12.17 6.87 -5.15
N ALA A 255 -12.46 5.84 -5.96
CA ALA A 255 -12.33 5.94 -7.42
C ALA A 255 -13.21 7.06 -7.99
N LEU A 256 -14.43 7.24 -7.47
CA LEU A 256 -15.28 8.39 -7.79
C LEU A 256 -14.66 9.72 -7.33
N GLY A 257 -14.12 9.76 -6.11
CA GLY A 257 -13.46 10.96 -5.56
C GLY A 257 -12.32 11.51 -6.42
N VAL A 258 -11.62 10.64 -7.17
CA VAL A 258 -10.55 11.04 -8.12
C VAL A 258 -11.01 11.09 -9.59
N GLY A 259 -12.32 11.02 -9.85
CA GLY A 259 -12.89 11.14 -11.19
C GLY A 259 -12.80 9.88 -12.07
N LYS A 260 -12.38 8.72 -11.53
CA LYS A 260 -12.26 7.45 -12.27
C LYS A 260 -13.59 6.68 -12.29
N VAL A 261 -14.56 7.21 -13.03
CA VAL A 261 -15.94 6.71 -13.05
C VAL A 261 -16.02 5.26 -13.53
N GLU A 262 -15.34 4.88 -14.61
CA GLU A 262 -15.37 3.51 -15.15
C GLU A 262 -14.94 2.46 -14.11
N LYS A 263 -13.84 2.71 -13.40
CA LYS A 263 -13.35 1.81 -12.35
C LYS A 263 -14.36 1.67 -11.22
N ALA A 264 -14.97 2.77 -10.79
CA ALA A 264 -15.98 2.74 -9.74
C ALA A 264 -17.21 1.94 -10.17
N LEU A 265 -17.71 2.14 -11.38
CA LEU A 265 -18.87 1.41 -11.91
C LEU A 265 -18.61 -0.09 -12.03
N LYS A 266 -17.40 -0.49 -12.44
CA LYS A 266 -17.01 -1.90 -12.46
C LYS A 266 -17.06 -2.53 -11.07
N ILE A 267 -16.49 -1.88 -10.06
CA ILE A 267 -16.51 -2.35 -8.67
C ILE A 267 -17.96 -2.42 -8.15
N CYS A 268 -18.79 -1.40 -8.43
CA CYS A 268 -20.20 -1.39 -8.06
C CYS A 268 -20.98 -2.56 -8.71
N SER A 269 -20.71 -2.86 -9.98
CA SER A 269 -21.34 -3.99 -10.68
C SER A 269 -20.94 -5.34 -10.06
N GLU A 270 -19.65 -5.54 -9.78
CA GLU A 270 -19.15 -6.76 -9.15
C GLU A 270 -19.70 -6.94 -7.73
N LEU A 271 -19.80 -5.84 -6.95
CA LEU A 271 -20.48 -5.83 -5.65
C LEU A 271 -21.94 -6.26 -5.74
N TYR A 272 -22.69 -5.72 -6.72
CA TYR A 272 -24.09 -6.06 -6.92
C TYR A 272 -24.28 -7.54 -7.32
N GLN A 273 -23.37 -8.09 -8.13
CA GLN A 273 -23.44 -9.47 -8.62
C GLN A 273 -23.03 -10.50 -7.57
N HIS A 274 -21.96 -10.23 -6.81
CA HIS A 274 -21.35 -11.25 -5.93
C HIS A 274 -21.64 -11.01 -4.44
N HIS A 275 -22.04 -9.80 -4.05
CA HIS A 275 -22.20 -9.41 -2.65
C HIS A 275 -23.55 -8.75 -2.40
N TYR A 276 -24.64 -9.45 -2.70
CA TYR A 276 -26.00 -8.94 -2.59
C TYR A 276 -26.46 -8.79 -1.12
N ASN A 277 -26.29 -7.60 -0.52
CA ASN A 277 -26.72 -7.29 0.86
C ASN A 277 -26.95 -5.79 1.10
N ALA A 278 -27.55 -5.43 2.24
CA ALA A 278 -27.87 -4.03 2.58
C ALA A 278 -26.66 -3.07 2.58
N HIS A 279 -25.43 -3.57 2.78
CA HIS A 279 -24.23 -2.76 2.66
C HIS A 279 -23.97 -2.37 1.20
N THR A 280 -24.03 -3.32 0.27
CA THR A 280 -23.94 -3.06 -1.17
C THR A 280 -24.99 -2.06 -1.63
N GLY A 281 -26.24 -2.17 -1.14
CA GLY A 281 -27.27 -1.17 -1.42
C GLY A 281 -26.86 0.26 -1.02
N ARG A 282 -26.31 0.44 0.19
CA ARG A 282 -25.77 1.74 0.64
C ARG A 282 -24.64 2.27 -0.24
N VAL A 283 -23.75 1.40 -0.71
CA VAL A 283 -22.62 1.78 -1.56
C VAL A 283 -23.10 2.25 -2.93
N LEU A 284 -24.02 1.50 -3.55
CA LEU A 284 -24.61 1.87 -4.83
C LEU A 284 -25.34 3.20 -4.75
N PHE A 285 -26.08 3.45 -3.66
CA PHE A 285 -26.72 4.73 -3.41
C PHE A 285 -25.71 5.87 -3.26
N ARG A 286 -24.67 5.69 -2.43
CA ARG A 286 -23.61 6.69 -2.24
C ARG A 286 -22.85 6.97 -3.54
N ALA A 287 -22.63 5.95 -4.36
CA ALA A 287 -22.01 6.12 -5.67
C ALA A 287 -22.88 6.97 -6.60
N ALA A 288 -24.18 6.69 -6.66
CA ALA A 288 -25.15 7.49 -7.40
C ALA A 288 -25.19 8.95 -6.90
N GLN A 289 -25.26 9.15 -5.58
CA GLN A 289 -25.24 10.47 -4.96
C GLN A 289 -23.95 11.23 -5.25
N LYS A 290 -22.78 10.57 -5.17
CA LYS A 290 -21.50 11.20 -5.44
C LYS A 290 -21.36 11.62 -6.91
N LEU A 291 -21.86 10.80 -7.85
CA LEU A 291 -21.92 11.17 -9.27
C LEU A 291 -22.81 12.40 -9.50
N CYS A 292 -23.95 12.51 -8.81
CA CYS A 292 -24.78 13.72 -8.85
C CYS A 292 -24.04 14.94 -8.31
N GLN A 293 -23.36 14.82 -7.16
CA GLN A 293 -22.56 15.90 -6.58
C GLN A 293 -21.45 16.35 -7.52
N MET A 294 -20.75 15.40 -8.16
CA MET A 294 -19.69 15.71 -9.12
C MET A 294 -20.21 16.47 -10.34
N LEU A 295 -21.45 16.21 -10.77
CA LEU A 295 -22.12 16.98 -11.82
C LEU A 295 -22.47 18.39 -11.35
N GLU A 296 -23.02 18.53 -10.14
CA GLU A 296 -23.38 19.83 -9.55
C GLU A 296 -22.15 20.72 -9.34
N GLU A 297 -21.07 20.14 -8.83
CA GLU A 297 -19.80 20.83 -8.53
C GLU A 297 -18.88 20.99 -9.76
N ASN A 298 -19.29 20.50 -10.94
CA ASN A 298 -18.48 20.49 -12.17
C ASN A 298 -17.09 19.84 -12.01
N VAL A 299 -17.01 18.77 -11.22
CA VAL A 299 -15.75 18.04 -10.98
C VAL A 299 -15.33 17.29 -12.26
N PRO A 300 -14.05 17.38 -12.69
CA PRO A 300 -13.56 16.63 -13.85
C PRO A 300 -13.76 15.11 -13.71
N MET A 301 -14.42 14.49 -14.69
CA MET A 301 -14.69 13.05 -14.73
C MET A 301 -14.09 12.42 -15.97
N VAL A 302 -13.47 11.24 -15.81
CA VAL A 302 -13.09 10.36 -16.92
C VAL A 302 -14.23 9.38 -17.17
N LEU A 303 -15.03 9.68 -18.19
CA LEU A 303 -16.19 8.88 -18.60
C LEU A 303 -15.84 7.95 -19.77
N PRO A 304 -16.31 6.69 -19.77
CA PRO A 304 -16.26 5.82 -20.95
C PRO A 304 -16.98 6.44 -22.16
N GLU A 305 -16.49 6.15 -23.36
CA GLU A 305 -17.14 6.59 -24.60
C GLU A 305 -18.59 6.10 -24.69
N GLY A 306 -19.51 7.00 -25.02
CA GLY A 306 -20.94 6.69 -25.13
C GLY A 306 -21.67 6.46 -23.81
N LEU A 307 -21.03 6.68 -22.65
CA LEU A 307 -21.68 6.46 -21.36
C LEU A 307 -22.78 7.51 -21.10
N ASN A 308 -24.04 7.06 -21.03
CA ASN A 308 -25.14 7.89 -20.57
C ASN A 308 -25.14 7.95 -19.04
N LEU A 309 -24.46 8.96 -18.50
CA LEU A 309 -24.26 9.11 -17.07
C LEU A 309 -25.59 9.22 -16.27
N PRO A 310 -26.60 10.01 -16.68
CA PRO A 310 -27.91 10.01 -16.02
C PRO A 310 -28.56 8.62 -15.93
N ALA A 311 -28.49 7.81 -16.99
CA ALA A 311 -29.04 6.46 -17.00
C ALA A 311 -28.30 5.53 -16.04
N VAL A 312 -26.98 5.67 -15.94
CA VAL A 312 -26.15 4.92 -14.99
C VAL A 312 -26.49 5.29 -13.54
N ILE A 313 -26.62 6.58 -13.23
CA ILE A 313 -26.99 7.04 -11.88
C ILE A 313 -28.37 6.48 -11.50
N HIS A 314 -29.34 6.56 -12.43
CA HIS A 314 -30.66 5.96 -12.24
C HIS A 314 -30.59 4.45 -11.98
N GLN A 315 -29.77 3.73 -12.75
CA GLN A 315 -29.58 2.29 -12.58
C GLN A 315 -29.00 1.96 -11.20
N LEU A 316 -27.96 2.68 -10.76
CA LEU A 316 -27.34 2.48 -9.44
C LEU A 316 -28.34 2.74 -8.31
N ALA A 317 -29.15 3.80 -8.42
CA ALA A 317 -30.19 4.11 -7.44
C ALA A 317 -31.30 3.04 -7.38
N CYS A 318 -31.71 2.52 -8.55
CA CYS A 318 -32.66 1.41 -8.62
C CYS A 318 -32.08 0.13 -8.01
N GLN A 319 -30.84 -0.22 -8.35
CA GLN A 319 -30.15 -1.38 -7.78
C GLN A 319 -30.00 -1.25 -6.26
N ALA A 320 -29.64 -0.06 -5.77
CA ALA A 320 -29.59 0.23 -4.34
C ALA A 320 -30.94 -0.04 -3.66
N ALA A 321 -32.03 0.49 -4.22
CA ALA A 321 -33.38 0.27 -3.70
C ALA A 321 -33.75 -1.22 -3.68
N THR A 322 -33.45 -1.97 -4.75
CA THR A 322 -33.78 -3.42 -4.82
C THR A 322 -33.09 -4.23 -3.73
N VAL A 323 -31.82 -3.92 -3.44
CA VAL A 323 -31.02 -4.64 -2.45
C VAL A 323 -31.44 -4.28 -1.03
N CYS A 324 -31.75 -3.00 -0.78
CA CYS A 324 -32.24 -2.54 0.51
C CYS A 324 -33.65 -3.06 0.84
N HIS A 325 -34.47 -3.36 -0.17
CA HIS A 325 -35.84 -3.85 0.02
C HIS A 325 -35.93 -5.32 0.44
N GLN A 326 -34.97 -6.19 0.07
CA GLN A 326 -35.03 -7.60 0.47
C GLN A 326 -34.59 -7.89 1.91
N GLY A 327 -33.98 -6.91 2.59
CA GLY A 327 -33.72 -6.97 4.05
C GLY A 327 -34.95 -6.65 4.92
N ALA A 328 -35.99 -6.06 4.32
CA ALA A 328 -37.24 -5.68 4.99
C ALA A 328 -38.42 -6.26 4.20
N LEU A 329 -38.88 -7.45 4.57
CA LEU A 329 -40.05 -8.10 3.96
C LEU A 329 -41.25 -7.14 3.85
N LYS A 330 -41.71 -6.96 2.61
CA LYS A 330 -43.00 -6.38 2.12
C LYS A 330 -43.20 -4.87 2.29
N LEU A 331 -43.11 -4.14 1.18
CA LEU A 331 -44.12 -3.11 0.83
C LEU A 331 -44.53 -3.29 -0.64
N ARG A 332 -45.80 -3.69 -0.86
CA ARG A 332 -46.41 -3.76 -2.18
C ARG A 332 -46.48 -2.34 -2.79
N SER A 333 -46.31 -2.27 -4.11
CA SER A 333 -46.10 -1.04 -4.90
C SER A 333 -47.26 -0.04 -4.96
N THR A 334 -48.19 -0.02 -4.00
CA THR A 334 -49.40 0.82 -4.06
C THR A 334 -49.71 1.62 -2.80
N GLN A 335 -48.83 1.66 -1.80
CA GLN A 335 -49.06 2.50 -0.59
C GLN A 335 -47.90 3.44 -0.22
N VAL A 336 -47.01 3.77 -1.16
CA VAL A 336 -45.92 4.74 -0.92
C VAL A 336 -46.45 6.18 -0.78
N SER A 337 -47.58 6.52 -1.40
CA SER A 337 -48.18 7.85 -1.33
C SER A 337 -48.80 8.19 0.03
N VAL A 338 -49.25 7.18 0.78
CA VAL A 338 -49.90 7.36 2.09
C VAL A 338 -48.87 7.41 3.21
N LEU A 339 -47.77 6.65 3.08
CA LEU A 339 -46.69 6.63 4.08
C LEU A 339 -45.94 7.98 4.18
N ILE A 340 -45.78 8.69 3.06
CA ILE A 340 -45.10 10.01 3.01
C ILE A 340 -45.87 11.08 3.83
N HIS A 341 -47.19 10.97 3.94
CA HIS A 341 -47.98 11.92 4.73
C HIS A 341 -48.01 11.56 6.23
N THR A 342 -47.89 10.27 6.59
CA THR A 342 -47.98 9.83 7.99
C THR A 342 -46.63 9.83 8.71
N LEU A 343 -45.51 9.74 7.99
CA LEU A 343 -44.16 9.66 8.58
C LEU A 343 -43.54 11.02 8.96
N ARG A 344 -44.22 12.14 8.73
CA ARG A 344 -43.76 13.46 9.19
C ARG A 344 -43.89 13.66 10.71
N HIS A 345 -44.48 12.73 11.44
CA HIS A 345 -44.94 12.99 12.82
C HIS A 345 -44.59 12.00 13.92
N THR A 346 -43.80 10.94 13.70
CA THR A 346 -43.47 10.01 14.79
C THR A 346 -42.04 9.50 14.73
N GLU A 347 -41.21 9.95 15.68
CA GLU A 347 -39.93 9.34 16.05
C GLU A 347 -40.16 7.92 16.62
N LEU A 348 -39.36 6.94 16.18
CA LEU A 348 -38.55 6.04 17.02
C LEU A 348 -38.10 4.77 16.24
N HIS A 349 -36.78 4.68 16.10
CA HIS A 349 -35.93 3.46 16.11
C HIS A 349 -36.03 2.36 15.03
N LEU A 350 -36.73 2.58 13.90
CA LEU A 350 -36.63 1.74 12.69
C LEU A 350 -36.20 2.54 11.43
N SER A 351 -35.39 3.61 11.58
CA SER A 351 -35.30 4.67 10.57
C SER A 351 -34.26 4.48 9.45
N LEU A 352 -33.08 3.91 9.71
CA LEU A 352 -31.95 4.11 8.77
C LEU A 352 -32.10 3.41 7.40
N CYS A 353 -32.81 2.28 7.31
CA CYS A 353 -33.05 1.60 6.03
C CYS A 353 -34.23 2.23 5.27
N THR A 354 -35.22 2.72 6.01
CA THR A 354 -36.45 3.34 5.49
C THR A 354 -36.13 4.73 4.91
N ASP A 355 -35.28 5.49 5.58
CA ASP A 355 -34.77 6.79 5.13
C ASP A 355 -33.96 6.62 3.83
N LEU A 356 -33.04 5.65 3.80
CA LEU A 356 -32.26 5.32 2.61
C LEU A 356 -33.14 4.89 1.42
N LEU A 357 -34.20 4.11 1.66
CA LEU A 357 -35.13 3.69 0.61
C LEU A 357 -35.90 4.89 0.03
N LEU A 358 -36.31 5.83 0.88
CA LEU A 358 -36.98 7.06 0.45
C LEU A 358 -36.04 7.93 -0.39
N ASP A 359 -34.79 8.09 0.06
CA ASP A 359 -33.76 8.83 -0.66
C ASP A 359 -33.43 8.18 -2.01
N CYS A 360 -33.35 6.83 -2.06
CA CYS A 360 -33.17 6.10 -3.33
C CYS A 360 -34.33 6.37 -4.30
N VAL A 361 -35.57 6.39 -3.81
CA VAL A 361 -36.77 6.64 -4.63
C VAL A 361 -36.77 8.05 -5.20
N GLU A 362 -36.46 9.06 -4.39
CA GLU A 362 -36.39 10.46 -4.86
C GLU A 362 -35.24 10.66 -5.86
N LEU A 363 -34.09 10.02 -5.62
CA LEU A 363 -32.97 10.04 -6.55
C LEU A 363 -33.32 9.37 -7.89
N CYS A 364 -34.04 8.24 -7.88
CA CYS A 364 -34.53 7.58 -9.11
C CYS A 364 -35.48 8.48 -9.90
N LYS A 365 -36.42 9.17 -9.25
CA LYS A 365 -37.33 10.10 -9.93
C LYS A 365 -36.58 11.24 -10.61
N SER A 366 -35.65 11.85 -9.89
CA SER A 366 -34.87 13.01 -10.36
C SER A 366 -33.97 12.64 -11.54
N THR A 367 -33.29 11.49 -11.45
CA THR A 367 -32.40 11.00 -12.50
C THR A 367 -33.16 10.54 -13.74
N ARG A 368 -34.34 9.93 -13.59
CA ARG A 368 -35.22 9.58 -14.72
C ARG A 368 -35.67 10.83 -15.48
N PHE A 369 -36.08 11.87 -14.77
CA PHE A 369 -36.44 13.14 -15.38
C PHE A 369 -35.25 13.74 -16.15
N ALA A 370 -34.04 13.70 -15.58
CA ALA A 370 -32.83 14.15 -16.26
C ALA A 370 -32.48 13.31 -17.51
N VAL A 371 -32.70 11.99 -17.49
CA VAL A 371 -32.54 11.11 -18.67
C VAL A 371 -33.50 11.52 -19.80
N ASP A 372 -34.75 11.81 -19.46
CA ASP A 372 -35.76 12.19 -20.44
C ASP A 372 -35.42 13.55 -21.09
N VAL A 373 -34.96 14.52 -20.29
CA VAL A 373 -34.46 15.81 -20.79
C VAL A 373 -33.21 15.62 -21.66
N TYR A 374 -32.25 14.80 -21.20
CA TYR A 374 -31.02 14.53 -21.96
C TYR A 374 -31.31 13.86 -23.32
N ARG A 375 -32.26 12.91 -23.35
CA ARG A 375 -32.72 12.27 -24.59
C ARG A 375 -33.37 13.29 -25.53
N GLN A 376 -34.16 14.22 -25.00
CA GLN A 376 -34.75 15.29 -25.81
C GLN A 376 -33.66 16.20 -26.40
N CYS A 377 -32.63 16.54 -25.63
CA CYS A 377 -31.46 17.31 -26.12
C CYS A 377 -30.60 16.57 -27.14
N GLN A 378 -30.62 15.23 -27.20
CA GLN A 378 -29.96 14.45 -28.25
C GLN A 378 -30.82 14.26 -29.52
N ILE A 379 -32.13 14.43 -29.41
CA ILE A 379 -33.08 14.27 -30.53
C ILE A 379 -33.26 15.59 -31.28
N ASP A 380 -33.04 16.73 -30.63
CA ASP A 380 -33.04 18.02 -31.29
C ASP A 380 -31.61 18.38 -31.73
N ASP A 381 -31.41 18.45 -33.05
CA ASP A 381 -30.22 18.96 -33.72
C ASP A 381 -30.08 20.49 -33.49
N TYR A 382 -29.92 20.92 -32.23
CA TYR A 382 -29.51 22.27 -31.90
C TYR A 382 -27.99 22.36 -32.07
N GLY A 383 -27.60 22.64 -33.31
CA GLY A 383 -26.24 22.65 -33.83
C GLY A 383 -25.15 23.10 -32.86
N PHE A 384 -24.33 22.14 -32.43
CA PHE A 384 -22.92 22.37 -32.16
C PHE A 384 -22.12 21.67 -33.25
N THR A 385 -21.76 22.41 -34.28
CA THR A 385 -20.77 21.97 -35.26
C THR A 385 -19.47 21.66 -34.53
N THR A 386 -19.09 20.40 -34.44
CA THR A 386 -17.70 20.04 -34.17
C THR A 386 -16.88 20.57 -35.35
N LYS A 387 -16.00 21.54 -35.11
CA LYS A 387 -15.03 21.98 -36.11
C LYS A 387 -14.10 20.81 -36.40
N VAL A 388 -14.40 20.07 -37.45
CA VAL A 388 -13.46 19.13 -38.08
C VAL A 388 -12.41 19.99 -38.81
N PRO A 389 -11.11 19.85 -38.51
CA PRO A 389 -10.09 20.49 -39.32
C PRO A 389 -10.05 19.82 -40.71
N PRO A 390 -9.88 20.59 -41.80
CA PRO A 390 -9.90 20.01 -43.14
C PRO A 390 -8.69 19.11 -43.36
N ILE A 391 -8.96 17.93 -43.94
CA ILE A 391 -7.94 17.00 -44.43
C ILE A 391 -7.30 17.64 -45.67
N PRO A 392 -5.96 17.77 -45.76
CA PRO A 392 -5.32 18.26 -46.97
C PRO A 392 -5.32 17.17 -48.05
N SER A 393 -5.74 17.55 -49.25
CA SER A 393 -5.65 16.79 -50.50
C SER A 393 -4.23 16.70 -51.03
#